data_AF-A0AA88QYF5-F1
#
_entry.id   AF-A0AA88QYF5-F1
#
_cell.length_a   1.000
_cell.length_b   1.000
_cell.length_c   1.000
_cell.angle_alpha   90.00
_cell.angle_beta   90.00
_cell.angle_gamma   90.00
#
_symmetry.space_group_name_H-M   'P 1'
#
loop_
_entity.id
_entity.type
_entity.pdbx_description
1 polymer ?
#
loop_
_entity_poly.entity_id
_entity_poly.type
_entity_poly.pdbx_seq_one_letter_code
_entity_poly.pdbx_strand_id
1 'polypeptide(L)'
;VKCNLFLDELLCNFLEQVDNRVANMAKDWKHVVHTFFTRSHGAVTSDAKVDTLKDYLIPDYIFDTERAIWTDSHVPACPVMVFINSKSGGHLGGELLMTCRTLLNKNQGSTMPNAGLGYFQVVDLRENAPAKVLHQLYVNLETHKKSGDKMSFEIQKRLRLIVAGGDGTANWLLGVVSDLKLAQPPPVATVP
;
A
#
# COMPACT_ATOMS: atom_id res chain seq x y z
N VAL A 1 8.18 -0.78 14.65
CA VAL A 1 9.12 -1.77 14.10
C VAL A 1 8.78 -2.22 12.69
N LYS A 2 7.51 -2.46 12.32
CA LYS A 2 7.23 -3.22 11.10
C LYS A 2 7.35 -2.44 9.78
N CYS A 3 6.71 -1.29 9.57
CA CYS A 3 6.54 -0.70 8.22
C CYS A 3 7.82 -0.35 7.42
N ASN A 4 9.00 -0.29 8.03
CA ASN A 4 10.27 -0.19 7.29
C ASN A 4 10.50 -1.41 6.38
N LEU A 5 10.08 -2.60 6.82
CA LEU A 5 10.31 -3.85 6.10
C LEU A 5 9.58 -3.93 4.77
N PHE A 6 8.34 -3.41 4.67
CA PHE A 6 7.60 -3.42 3.40
C PHE A 6 8.34 -2.65 2.32
N LEU A 7 8.82 -1.45 2.67
CA LEU A 7 9.45 -0.56 1.71
C LEU A 7 10.90 -0.94 1.47
N ASP A 8 11.60 -1.48 2.47
CA ASP A 8 12.91 -2.09 2.29
C ASP A 8 12.84 -3.34 1.42
N GLU A 9 11.78 -4.15 1.53
CA GLU A 9 11.56 -5.33 0.70
C GLU A 9 11.10 -4.94 -0.71
N LEU A 10 10.20 -3.96 -0.84
CA LEU A 10 9.83 -3.37 -2.12
C LEU A 10 11.06 -2.81 -2.83
N LEU A 11 11.88 -2.06 -2.10
CA LEU A 11 13.09 -1.44 -2.62
C LEU A 11 14.16 -2.48 -2.93
N CYS A 12 14.41 -3.47 -2.08
CA CYS A 12 15.36 -4.55 -2.36
C CYS A 12 14.94 -5.35 -3.60
N ASN A 13 13.67 -5.73 -3.71
CA ASN A 13 13.17 -6.45 -4.88
C ASN A 13 13.14 -5.58 -6.14
N PHE A 14 12.86 -4.28 -6.02
CA PHE A 14 12.95 -3.31 -7.12
C PHE A 14 14.41 -3.14 -7.56
N LEU A 15 15.36 -3.03 -6.63
CA LEU A 15 16.80 -2.93 -6.91
C LEU A 15 17.39 -4.21 -7.48
N GLU A 16 16.84 -5.38 -7.14
CA GLU A 16 17.21 -6.66 -7.76
C GLU A 16 16.67 -6.79 -9.19
N GLN A 17 15.60 -6.08 -9.55
CA GLN A 17 14.96 -6.15 -10.87
C GLN A 17 15.42 -5.07 -11.87
N VAL A 18 16.13 -4.02 -11.42
CA VAL A 18 16.58 -2.91 -12.29
C VAL A 18 18.12 -2.83 -12.29
N ASP A 19 18.73 -3.13 -13.45
CA ASP A 19 20.18 -3.28 -13.65
C ASP A 19 20.99 -2.00 -13.36
N ASN A 20 22.00 -2.09 -12.47
CA ASN A 20 23.16 -1.22 -12.15
C ASN A 20 23.10 0.34 -12.25
N ARG A 21 21.99 0.97 -12.65
CA ARG A 21 21.91 2.42 -12.95
C ARG A 21 21.15 3.24 -11.90
N VAL A 22 20.55 2.63 -10.88
CA VAL A 22 19.61 3.29 -9.94
C VAL A 22 20.13 3.32 -8.48
N ALA A 23 21.45 3.39 -8.28
CA ALA A 23 22.06 3.43 -6.94
C ALA A 23 21.77 4.73 -6.14
N ASN A 24 21.39 5.82 -6.82
CA ASN A 24 21.13 7.12 -6.17
C ASN A 24 19.68 7.26 -5.67
N MET A 25 18.69 6.74 -6.40
CA MET A 25 17.26 6.81 -6.03
C MET A 25 16.93 5.94 -4.81
N ALA A 26 17.67 4.83 -4.64
CA ALA A 26 17.57 3.97 -3.46
C ALA A 26 17.94 4.66 -2.14
N LYS A 27 18.82 5.67 -2.19
CA LYS A 27 19.24 6.42 -0.99
C LYS A 27 18.16 7.41 -0.55
N ASP A 28 17.57 8.12 -1.51
CA ASP A 28 16.48 9.08 -1.23
C ASP A 28 15.23 8.36 -0.73
N TRP A 29 14.92 7.19 -1.30
CA TRP A 29 13.83 6.35 -0.84
C TRP A 29 14.03 5.82 0.58
N LYS A 30 15.21 5.24 0.89
CA LYS A 30 15.53 4.77 2.25
C LYS A 30 15.41 5.88 3.28
N HIS A 31 15.79 7.11 2.93
CA HIS A 31 15.69 8.26 3.82
C HIS A 31 14.22 8.63 4.10
N VAL A 32 13.38 8.72 3.07
CA VAL A 32 11.94 8.99 3.22
C VAL A 32 11.26 7.91 4.07
N VAL A 33 11.57 6.65 3.83
CA VAL A 33 11.05 5.51 4.60
C VAL A 33 11.48 5.60 6.06
N HIS A 34 12.76 5.86 6.31
CA HIS A 34 13.26 5.98 7.67
C HIS A 34 12.56 7.12 8.42
N THR A 35 12.40 8.30 7.82
CA THR A 35 11.74 9.46 8.46
C THR A 35 10.24 9.24 8.70
N PHE A 36 9.52 8.56 7.81
CA PHE A 36 8.06 8.41 7.91
C PHE A 36 7.61 7.30 8.87
N PHE A 37 8.48 6.32 9.15
CA PHE A 37 8.09 5.08 9.84
C PHE A 37 8.85 4.81 11.18
N THR A 38 9.87 5.59 11.54
CA THR A 38 10.65 5.44 12.81
C THR A 38 10.04 6.12 14.04
N ARG A 39 8.80 5.77 14.41
CA ARG A 39 8.30 6.02 15.79
C ARG A 39 8.05 4.74 16.60
N SER A 40 8.77 3.66 16.34
CA SER A 40 8.70 2.45 17.18
C SER A 40 9.95 1.58 16.98
N HIS A 41 10.86 1.67 17.94
CA HIS A 41 12.14 0.96 18.01
C HIS A 41 12.00 -0.49 18.52
N GLY A 42 12.92 -1.35 18.09
CA GLY A 42 13.11 -2.73 18.58
C GLY A 42 13.69 -3.65 17.49
N ALA A 43 14.92 -4.12 17.66
CA ALA A 43 15.70 -4.91 16.68
C ALA A 43 15.34 -6.41 16.70
N VAL A 44 15.22 -7.07 15.53
CA VAL A 44 15.17 -8.56 15.40
C VAL A 44 15.75 -9.04 14.05
N THR A 45 16.28 -10.27 14.09
CA THR A 45 17.08 -11.08 13.15
C THR A 45 16.29 -11.82 12.04
N SER A 46 17.02 -12.58 11.21
CA SER A 46 16.79 -12.87 9.78
C SER A 46 15.75 -13.91 9.35
N ASP A 47 15.08 -14.64 10.25
CA ASP A 47 14.05 -15.65 9.87
C ASP A 47 12.61 -15.11 9.88
N ALA A 48 12.41 -13.82 10.19
CA ALA A 48 11.10 -13.17 10.35
C ALA A 48 10.55 -12.48 9.08
N LYS A 49 11.05 -12.79 7.88
CA LYS A 49 10.74 -12.02 6.66
C LYS A 49 9.30 -12.21 6.14
N VAL A 50 8.83 -13.45 6.00
CA VAL A 50 7.54 -13.77 5.34
C VAL A 50 6.32 -13.35 6.17
N ASP A 51 6.42 -13.33 7.50
CA ASP A 51 5.27 -13.02 8.38
C ASP A 51 5.04 -11.51 8.56
N THR A 52 5.97 -10.67 8.08
CA THR A 52 5.86 -9.21 8.24
C THR A 52 5.00 -8.55 7.16
N LEU A 53 4.84 -9.17 5.99
CA LEU A 53 4.07 -8.58 4.89
C LEU A 53 2.56 -8.56 5.13
N LYS A 54 2.05 -9.54 5.90
CA LYS A 54 0.64 -9.62 6.29
C LYS A 54 0.17 -8.38 7.06
N ASP A 55 1.08 -7.70 7.76
CA ASP A 55 0.77 -6.47 8.47
C ASP A 55 0.47 -5.28 7.54
N TYR A 56 0.76 -5.37 6.24
CA TYR A 56 0.48 -4.33 5.23
C TYR A 56 -0.65 -4.65 4.28
N LEU A 57 -1.08 -5.91 4.24
CA LEU A 57 -2.14 -6.35 3.35
C LEU A 57 -3.49 -5.79 3.80
N ILE A 58 -4.27 -5.33 2.83
CA ILE A 58 -5.68 -5.00 3.05
C ILE A 58 -6.47 -6.18 2.49
N PRO A 59 -7.28 -6.89 3.32
CA PRO A 59 -8.10 -7.99 2.84
C PRO A 59 -9.01 -7.57 1.68
N ASP A 60 -9.09 -8.39 0.63
CA ASP A 60 -9.80 -8.05 -0.60
C ASP A 60 -11.28 -7.71 -0.38
N TYR A 61 -11.93 -8.33 0.62
CA TYR A 61 -13.34 -8.07 0.92
C TYR A 61 -13.58 -6.61 1.35
N ILE A 62 -12.56 -5.90 1.83
CA ILE A 62 -12.67 -4.46 2.14
C ILE A 62 -12.94 -3.63 0.88
N PHE A 63 -12.52 -4.13 -0.29
CA PHE A 63 -12.73 -3.47 -1.57
C PHE A 63 -13.99 -3.95 -2.29
N ASP A 64 -14.60 -5.03 -1.82
CA ASP A 64 -15.75 -5.65 -2.45
C ASP A 64 -16.69 -6.24 -1.38
N THR A 65 -17.81 -5.55 -1.16
CA THR A 65 -18.80 -5.91 -0.14
C THR A 65 -19.53 -7.23 -0.41
N GLU A 66 -19.42 -7.79 -1.61
CA GLU A 66 -20.03 -9.06 -1.99
C GLU A 66 -19.13 -10.27 -1.70
N ARG A 67 -17.85 -10.04 -1.37
CA ARG A 67 -16.91 -11.12 -1.02
C ARG A 67 -17.11 -11.58 0.42
N ALA A 68 -17.03 -12.90 0.61
CA ALA A 68 -17.13 -13.51 1.93
C ALA A 68 -16.04 -12.95 2.88
N ILE A 69 -16.45 -12.62 4.11
CA ILE A 69 -15.55 -12.12 5.16
C ILE A 69 -14.48 -13.18 5.42
N TRP A 70 -13.21 -12.79 5.33
CA TRP A 70 -12.08 -13.67 5.64
C TRP A 70 -12.02 -13.90 7.16
N THR A 71 -12.00 -15.16 7.59
CA THR A 71 -11.99 -15.55 9.02
C THR A 71 -10.58 -15.55 9.62
N ASP A 72 -9.62 -14.87 8.99
CA ASP A 72 -8.28 -14.77 9.55
C ASP A 72 -8.30 -13.82 10.76
N SER A 73 -7.78 -14.31 11.89
CA SER A 73 -7.73 -13.56 13.15
C SER A 73 -6.67 -12.45 13.15
N HIS A 74 -5.87 -12.34 12.08
CA HIS A 74 -4.77 -11.39 11.99
C HIS A 74 -5.26 -10.02 11.53
N VAL A 75 -5.22 -9.05 12.45
CA VAL A 75 -5.46 -7.64 12.12
C VAL A 75 -4.15 -7.00 11.67
N PRO A 76 -4.06 -6.48 10.43
CA PRO A 76 -2.85 -5.84 9.94
C PRO A 76 -2.42 -4.68 10.84
N ALA A 77 -1.15 -4.64 11.24
CA ALA A 77 -0.64 -3.55 12.07
C ALA A 77 -0.53 -2.22 11.30
N CYS A 78 -0.38 -2.26 9.98
CA CYS A 78 -0.02 -1.13 9.13
C CYS A 78 -0.58 -1.29 7.71
N PRO A 79 -1.90 -1.45 7.49
CA PRO A 79 -2.46 -1.67 6.16
C PRO A 79 -2.08 -0.52 5.19
N VAL A 80 -1.54 -0.87 4.02
CA VAL A 80 -1.00 0.10 3.06
C VAL A 80 -1.76 0.06 1.74
N MET A 81 -2.19 1.23 1.29
CA MET A 81 -2.66 1.46 -0.09
C MET A 81 -1.62 2.28 -0.86
N VAL A 82 -1.24 1.81 -2.04
CA VAL A 82 -0.17 2.37 -2.86
C VAL A 82 -0.77 2.93 -4.15
N PHE A 83 -0.52 4.20 -4.42
CA PHE A 83 -0.90 4.91 -5.64
C PHE A 83 0.35 5.18 -6.46
N ILE A 84 0.37 4.77 -7.72
CA ILE A 84 1.55 4.89 -8.58
C ILE A 84 1.14 5.55 -9.87
N ASN A 85 1.85 6.59 -10.28
CA ASN A 85 1.75 7.10 -11.65
C ASN A 85 2.73 6.34 -12.53
N SER A 86 2.25 5.35 -13.28
CA SER A 86 3.08 4.42 -14.06
C SER A 86 3.96 5.06 -15.14
N LYS A 87 3.73 6.32 -15.51
CA LYS A 87 4.59 7.05 -16.47
C LYS A 87 5.61 8.00 -15.84
N SER A 88 5.63 8.13 -14.51
CA SER A 88 6.64 8.93 -13.82
C SER A 88 8.01 8.23 -13.82
N GLY A 89 9.07 8.99 -13.56
CA GLY A 89 10.41 8.43 -13.34
C GLY A 89 11.06 7.76 -14.55
N GLY A 90 10.67 8.12 -15.78
CA GLY A 90 11.36 7.63 -17.00
C GLY A 90 11.25 6.12 -17.22
N HIS A 91 10.03 5.56 -17.10
CA HIS A 91 9.65 4.12 -17.17
C HIS A 91 9.75 3.35 -15.85
N LEU A 92 10.42 3.91 -14.83
CA LEU A 92 10.50 3.28 -13.50
C LEU A 92 9.14 3.16 -12.80
N GLY A 93 8.19 4.07 -13.06
CA GLY A 93 6.84 4.00 -12.49
C GLY A 93 6.08 2.73 -12.91
N GLY A 94 6.28 2.25 -14.14
CA GLY A 94 5.65 1.03 -14.65
C GLY A 94 6.27 -0.22 -14.03
N GLU A 95 7.59 -0.25 -13.89
CA GLU A 95 8.30 -1.33 -13.20
C GLU A 95 7.91 -1.39 -11.73
N LEU A 96 7.88 -0.25 -11.03
CA LEU A 96 7.46 -0.15 -9.63
C LEU A 96 6.03 -0.68 -9.45
N LEU A 97 5.11 -0.32 -10.35
CA LEU A 97 3.73 -0.82 -10.33
C LEU A 97 3.70 -2.35 -10.39
N MET A 98 4.44 -2.93 -11.33
CA MET A 98 4.52 -4.39 -11.48
C MET A 98 5.15 -5.06 -10.27
N THR A 99 6.26 -4.54 -9.75
CA THR A 99 6.93 -5.07 -8.55
C THR A 99 6.01 -5.04 -7.33
N CYS A 100 5.33 -3.91 -7.06
CA CYS A 100 4.36 -3.79 -5.96
C CYS A 100 3.25 -4.83 -6.08
N ARG A 101 2.65 -4.92 -7.28
CA ARG A 101 1.58 -5.88 -7.59
C ARG A 101 2.04 -7.32 -7.37
N THR A 102 3.23 -7.69 -7.83
CA THR A 102 3.76 -9.05 -7.66
C THR A 102 4.03 -9.39 -6.19
N LEU A 103 4.62 -8.46 -5.43
CA LEU A 103 4.98 -8.72 -4.02
C LEU A 103 3.77 -8.84 -3.12
N LEU A 104 2.77 -7.98 -3.33
CA LEU A 104 1.53 -8.03 -2.56
C LEU A 104 0.68 -9.26 -2.93
N ASN A 105 0.71 -9.72 -4.19
CA ASN A 105 0.02 -10.95 -4.59
C ASN A 105 0.65 -12.24 -4.07
N LYS A 106 1.99 -12.36 -4.08
CA LYS A 106 2.69 -13.59 -3.65
C LYS A 106 2.30 -14.03 -2.23
N ASN A 107 1.88 -13.08 -1.40
CA ASN A 107 1.61 -13.29 0.03
C ASN A 107 0.13 -13.37 0.38
N GLN A 108 -0.79 -13.16 -0.58
CA GLN A 108 -2.23 -13.34 -0.39
C GLN A 108 -2.70 -14.80 -0.49
N GLY A 109 -1.79 -15.77 -0.67
CA GLY A 109 -2.06 -17.19 -0.43
C GLY A 109 -2.94 -17.93 -1.46
N SER A 110 -3.44 -17.29 -2.52
CA SER A 110 -4.26 -17.99 -3.52
C SER A 110 -3.50 -18.32 -4.81
N THR A 111 -3.10 -19.59 -4.95
CA THR A 111 -2.84 -20.21 -6.26
C THR A 111 -4.15 -20.32 -7.02
N MET A 112 -4.57 -19.25 -7.68
CA MET A 112 -5.64 -19.28 -8.69
C MET A 112 -5.17 -18.47 -9.89
N PRO A 113 -4.64 -19.13 -10.95
CA PRO A 113 -3.99 -18.45 -12.07
C PRO A 113 -4.95 -17.65 -12.98
N ASN A 114 -6.27 -17.66 -12.72
CA ASN A 114 -7.29 -17.03 -13.56
C ASN A 114 -8.41 -16.29 -12.79
N ALA A 115 -8.14 -15.76 -11.59
CA ALA A 115 -9.03 -14.76 -11.01
C ALA A 115 -8.62 -13.37 -11.53
N GLY A 116 -9.25 -12.91 -12.60
CA GLY A 116 -9.32 -11.48 -12.86
C GLY A 116 -9.94 -10.77 -11.65
N LEU A 117 -9.51 -9.54 -11.35
CA LEU A 117 -9.80 -8.71 -10.16
C LEU A 117 -9.11 -9.17 -8.86
N GLY A 118 -8.16 -8.43 -8.29
CA GLY A 118 -7.77 -7.05 -8.55
C GLY A 118 -6.65 -6.69 -7.59
N TYR A 119 -5.67 -5.94 -8.08
CA TYR A 119 -4.63 -5.36 -7.23
C TYR A 119 -5.22 -4.18 -6.45
N PHE A 120 -6.20 -4.42 -5.60
CA PHE A 120 -7.07 -3.37 -5.07
C PHE A 120 -6.30 -2.35 -4.22
N GLN A 121 -5.28 -2.81 -3.50
CA GLN A 121 -4.41 -1.93 -2.72
C GLN A 121 -3.28 -1.29 -3.53
N VAL A 122 -3.06 -1.65 -4.81
CA VAL A 122 -2.05 -1.03 -5.70
C VAL A 122 -2.71 -0.42 -6.93
N VAL A 123 -2.85 0.89 -6.89
CA VAL A 123 -3.62 1.68 -7.86
C VAL A 123 -2.68 2.32 -8.86
N ASP A 124 -2.90 2.07 -10.16
CA ASP A 124 -2.33 2.92 -11.19
C ASP A 124 -3.19 4.18 -11.35
N LEU A 125 -2.60 5.33 -11.06
CA LEU A 125 -3.21 6.65 -11.18
C LEU A 125 -3.53 7.05 -12.62
N ARG A 126 -2.95 6.35 -13.62
CA ARG A 126 -3.33 6.50 -15.04
C ARG A 126 -4.69 5.89 -15.34
N GLU A 127 -5.02 4.80 -14.65
CA GLU A 127 -6.22 4.02 -14.90
C GLU A 127 -7.37 4.47 -13.97
N ASN A 128 -7.04 4.78 -12.72
CA ASN A 128 -8.01 5.06 -11.68
C ASN A 128 -7.66 6.34 -10.92
N ALA A 129 -8.57 7.30 -10.95
CA ALA A 129 -8.42 8.52 -10.17
C ALA A 129 -8.46 8.22 -8.66
N PRO A 130 -7.58 8.84 -7.85
CA PRO A 130 -7.50 8.56 -6.42
C PRO A 130 -8.79 8.92 -5.69
N ALA A 131 -9.51 9.95 -6.14
CA ALA A 131 -10.80 10.34 -5.56
C ALA A 131 -11.84 9.22 -5.63
N LYS A 132 -11.96 8.57 -6.80
CA LYS A 132 -12.91 7.47 -7.00
C LYS A 132 -12.55 6.29 -6.09
N VAL A 133 -11.28 5.94 -6.04
CA VAL A 133 -10.80 4.78 -5.28
C VAL A 133 -10.95 4.99 -3.78
N LEU A 134 -10.50 6.14 -3.26
CA LEU A 134 -10.62 6.44 -1.83
C LEU A 134 -12.07 6.60 -1.40
N HIS A 135 -12.91 7.27 -2.20
CA HIS A 135 -14.33 7.38 -1.89
C HIS A 135 -14.98 6.01 -1.77
N GLN A 136 -14.75 5.10 -2.74
CA GLN A 136 -15.29 3.76 -2.69
C GLN A 136 -14.76 2.97 -1.48
N LEU A 137 -13.48 3.05 -1.18
CA LEU A 137 -12.88 2.39 -0.03
C LEU A 137 -13.55 2.82 1.28
N TYR A 138 -13.74 4.12 1.50
CA TYR A 138 -14.39 4.62 2.72
C TYR A 138 -15.87 4.27 2.78
N VAL A 139 -16.58 4.24 1.65
CA VAL A 139 -17.98 3.75 1.58
C VAL A 139 -18.06 2.27 1.97
N ASN A 140 -17.16 1.44 1.45
CA ASN A 140 -17.12 0.02 1.79
C ASN A 140 -16.79 -0.19 3.27
N LEU A 141 -15.75 0.47 3.79
CA LEU A 141 -15.38 0.42 5.21
C LEU A 141 -16.55 0.83 6.09
N GLU A 142 -17.30 1.88 5.74
CA GLU A 142 -18.48 2.29 6.49
C GLU A 142 -19.59 1.23 6.46
N THR A 143 -19.79 0.58 5.31
CA THR A 143 -20.76 -0.50 5.14
C THR A 143 -20.40 -1.71 6.02
N HIS A 144 -19.14 -2.14 5.99
CA HIS A 144 -18.65 -3.25 6.82
C HIS A 144 -18.69 -2.93 8.33
N LYS A 145 -18.34 -1.70 8.71
CA LYS A 145 -18.45 -1.27 10.12
C LYS A 145 -19.90 -1.31 10.61
N LYS A 146 -20.86 -0.90 9.77
CA LYS A 146 -22.31 -0.99 10.10
C LYS A 146 -22.80 -2.42 10.23
N SER A 147 -22.21 -3.37 9.52
CA SER A 147 -22.50 -4.81 9.70
C SER A 147 -21.79 -5.43 10.92
N GLY A 148 -21.05 -4.64 11.70
CA GLY A 148 -20.36 -5.09 12.91
C GLY A 148 -18.96 -5.66 12.68
N ASP A 149 -18.37 -5.46 11.48
CA ASP A 149 -17.00 -5.92 11.20
C ASP A 149 -15.96 -5.08 11.95
N LYS A 150 -15.40 -5.66 13.02
CA LYS A 150 -14.34 -5.07 13.83
C LYS A 150 -13.04 -4.86 13.05
N MET A 151 -12.75 -5.71 12.06
CA MET A 151 -11.54 -5.60 11.24
C MET A 151 -11.55 -4.29 10.44
N SER A 152 -12.70 -3.93 9.85
CA SER A 152 -12.87 -2.68 9.10
C SER A 152 -12.60 -1.42 9.95
N PHE A 153 -12.96 -1.43 11.24
CA PHE A 153 -12.60 -0.34 12.16
C PHE A 153 -11.07 -0.21 12.33
N GLU A 154 -10.39 -1.34 12.55
CA GLU A 154 -8.94 -1.34 12.76
C GLU A 154 -8.18 -0.99 11.48
N ILE A 155 -8.64 -1.47 10.31
CA ILE A 155 -8.05 -1.13 9.02
C ILE A 155 -8.18 0.37 8.76
N GLN A 156 -9.37 0.94 8.90
CA GLN A 156 -9.57 2.38 8.69
C GLN A 156 -8.68 3.22 9.61
N LYS A 157 -8.55 2.81 10.87
CA LYS A 157 -7.74 3.52 11.88
C LYS A 157 -6.24 3.46 11.58
N ARG A 158 -5.75 2.37 10.99
CA ARG A 158 -4.32 2.12 10.78
C ARG A 158 -3.88 2.33 9.33
N LEU A 159 -4.81 2.65 8.43
CA LEU A 159 -4.58 2.82 7.00
C LEU A 159 -3.49 3.86 6.74
N ARG A 160 -2.58 3.52 5.82
CA ARG A 160 -1.55 4.42 5.32
C ARG A 160 -1.59 4.45 3.81
N LEU A 161 -1.31 5.62 3.24
CA LEU A 161 -1.24 5.81 1.81
C LEU A 161 0.22 6.03 1.41
N ILE A 162 0.59 5.50 0.27
CA ILE A 162 1.86 5.78 -0.41
C ILE A 162 1.53 6.31 -1.79
N VAL A 163 2.20 7.37 -2.22
CA VAL A 163 2.07 7.91 -3.58
C VAL A 163 3.43 7.96 -4.26
N ALA A 164 3.56 7.29 -5.40
CA ALA A 164 4.76 7.28 -6.23
C ALA A 164 4.58 8.10 -7.51
N GLY A 165 5.40 9.13 -7.64
CA GLY A 165 5.46 10.06 -8.76
C GLY A 165 5.93 11.44 -8.31
N GLY A 166 6.17 12.34 -9.26
CA GLY A 166 6.63 13.70 -8.94
C GLY A 166 5.61 14.54 -8.15
N ASP A 167 6.02 15.73 -7.73
CA ASP A 167 5.25 16.62 -6.84
C ASP A 167 3.79 16.85 -7.27
N GLY A 168 3.53 16.97 -8.58
CA GLY A 168 2.16 17.12 -9.10
C GLY A 168 1.27 15.91 -8.79
N THR A 169 1.82 14.69 -8.82
CA THR A 169 1.11 13.45 -8.47
C THR A 169 0.85 13.38 -6.96
N ALA A 170 1.86 13.71 -6.15
CA ALA A 170 1.72 13.75 -4.69
C ALA A 170 0.69 14.78 -4.24
N ASN A 171 0.78 16.01 -4.76
CA ASN A 171 -0.16 17.09 -4.47
C ASN A 171 -1.59 16.75 -4.91
N TRP A 172 -1.73 16.03 -6.03
CA TRP A 172 -3.04 15.56 -6.46
C TRP A 172 -3.67 14.60 -5.44
N LEU A 173 -2.94 13.58 -4.97
CA LEU A 173 -3.46 12.68 -3.93
C LEU A 173 -3.75 13.43 -2.61
N LEU A 174 -2.85 14.30 -2.17
CA LEU A 174 -3.01 15.07 -0.94
C LEU A 174 -4.24 15.98 -1.00
N GLY A 175 -4.50 16.62 -2.14
CA GLY A 175 -5.71 17.39 -2.37
C GLY A 175 -6.97 16.55 -2.22
N VAL A 176 -7.00 15.37 -2.85
CA VAL A 176 -8.12 14.42 -2.69
C VAL A 176 -8.32 14.01 -1.24
N VAL A 177 -7.25 13.67 -0.50
CA VAL A 177 -7.36 13.28 0.91
C VAL A 177 -7.92 14.44 1.76
N SER A 178 -7.56 15.68 1.44
CA SER A 178 -8.10 16.88 2.09
C SER A 178 -9.60 17.04 1.82
N ASP A 179 -10.03 16.84 0.57
CA ASP A 179 -11.42 16.98 0.15
C ASP A 179 -12.37 15.95 0.79
N LEU A 180 -11.85 14.79 1.20
CA LEU A 180 -12.63 13.77 1.92
C LEU A 180 -13.06 14.21 3.32
N LYS A 181 -12.48 15.29 3.88
CA LYS A 181 -12.83 15.87 5.19
C LYS A 181 -12.91 14.82 6.32
N LEU A 182 -11.99 13.86 6.29
CA LEU A 182 -11.91 12.80 7.29
C LEU A 182 -11.53 13.39 8.66
N ALA A 183 -12.20 12.94 9.72
CA ALA A 183 -11.85 13.36 11.09
C ALA A 183 -10.39 13.03 11.46
N GLN A 184 -9.88 11.92 10.92
CA GLN A 184 -8.48 11.51 11.00
C GLN A 184 -8.04 11.06 9.60
N PRO A 185 -7.38 11.93 8.82
CA PRO A 185 -6.85 11.55 7.51
C PRO A 185 -5.70 10.54 7.68
N PRO A 186 -5.58 9.55 6.79
CA PRO A 186 -4.50 8.57 6.85
C PRO A 186 -3.16 9.25 6.57
N PRO A 187 -2.05 8.80 7.21
CA PRO A 187 -0.71 9.27 6.85
C PRO A 187 -0.39 8.98 5.38
N VAL A 188 0.21 9.95 4.68
CA VAL A 188 0.59 9.84 3.26
C VAL A 188 2.10 9.98 3.09
N ALA A 189 2.77 8.92 2.63
CA ALA A 189 4.18 8.98 2.26
C ALA A 189 4.31 9.25 0.75
N THR A 190 5.19 10.18 0.39
CA THR A 190 5.48 10.51 -1.00
C THR A 190 6.76 9.84 -1.45
N VAL A 191 6.73 9.34 -2.67
CA VAL A 191 7.83 8.67 -3.34
C VAL A 191 8.09 9.47 -4.62
N PRO A 192 9.27 10.09 -4.78
CA PRO A 192 9.62 10.84 -5.98
C PRO A 192 9.90 9.93 -7.19
#